data_AF-A0A946K0M3-F1
#
_entry.id   AF-A0A946K0M3-F1
#
_cell.length_a   1.000
_cell.length_b   1.000
_cell.length_c   1.000
_cell.angle_alpha   90.00
_cell.angle_beta   90.00
_cell.angle_gamma   90.00
#
_symmetry.space_group_name_H-M   'P 1'
#
loop_
_entity.id
_entity.type
_entity.pdbx_description
1 polymer ?
#
loop_
_entity_poly.entity_id
_entity_poly.type
_entity_poly.pdbx_seq_one_letter_code
_entity_poly.pdbx_strand_id
1 'polypeptide(L)'
;MSIFGEKCARCGAKTRHEVEGKATCVACDNEMQLLVEAKGEELHLCPVDGATMSKEIAHMIVVDRCPSCQGVWLDGGELERLKDGVEASAVMAMASGFTVPFG
;
A
#
# COMPACT_ATOMS: atom_id res chain seq x y z
N MET A 1 -3.27 38.39 1.81
CA MET A 1 -3.57 37.09 1.18
C MET A 1 -2.31 36.24 1.19
N SER A 2 -2.30 35.10 1.90
CA SER A 2 -1.12 34.22 2.00
C SER A 2 -0.87 33.50 0.67
N ILE A 3 0.25 33.82 0.06
CA ILE A 3 0.74 33.33 -1.24
C ILE A 3 1.34 31.91 -1.15
N PHE A 4 1.41 31.35 0.06
CA PHE A 4 2.08 30.09 0.37
C PHE A 4 1.03 29.02 0.67
N GLY A 5 1.11 27.88 -0.03
CA GLY A 5 0.26 26.72 0.22
C GLY A 5 0.39 26.22 1.65
N GLU A 6 -0.71 25.72 2.21
CA GLU A 6 -0.78 25.22 3.58
C GLU A 6 0.10 23.97 3.76
N LYS A 7 0.47 23.69 5.00
CA LYS A 7 1.28 22.50 5.31
C LYS A 7 0.37 21.28 5.33
N CYS A 8 0.84 20.18 4.74
CA CYS A 8 0.22 18.88 4.83
C CYS A 8 0.06 18.49 6.31
N ALA A 9 -1.16 18.20 6.74
CA ALA A 9 -1.46 17.83 8.13
C ALA A 9 -0.78 16.53 8.58
N ARG A 10 -0.31 15.70 7.64
CA ARG A 10 0.27 14.38 7.90
C ARG A 10 1.80 14.36 7.88
N CYS A 11 2.43 14.98 6.88
CA CYS A 11 3.89 14.99 6.73
C CYS A 11 4.54 16.37 6.86
N GLY A 12 3.77 17.45 6.94
CA GLY A 12 4.27 18.82 7.08
C GLY A 12 4.82 19.46 5.79
N ALA A 13 4.87 18.74 4.68
CA ALA A 13 5.28 19.27 3.38
C ALA A 13 4.31 20.35 2.88
N LYS A 14 4.81 21.32 2.09
CA LYS A 14 3.94 22.34 1.50
C LYS A 14 3.03 21.70 0.45
N THR A 15 1.74 21.98 0.55
CA THR A 15 0.74 21.44 -0.37
C THR A 15 -0.33 22.48 -0.68
N ARG A 16 -0.98 22.31 -1.83
CA ARG A 16 -2.24 22.99 -2.17
C ARG A 16 -3.39 22.00 -2.32
N HIS A 17 -3.08 20.71 -2.21
CA HIS A 17 -4.05 19.63 -2.24
C HIS A 17 -4.77 19.55 -0.88
N GLU A 18 -6.07 19.34 -0.94
CA GLU A 18 -6.97 19.32 0.21
C GLU A 18 -7.82 18.06 0.13
N VAL A 19 -7.93 17.36 1.26
CA VAL A 19 -8.75 16.15 1.41
C VAL A 19 -9.68 16.39 2.58
N GLU A 20 -11.00 16.36 2.32
CA GLU A 20 -12.04 16.61 3.32
C GLU A 20 -11.82 17.89 4.17
N GLY A 21 -11.41 19.00 3.53
CA GLY A 21 -11.18 20.27 4.22
C GLY A 21 -9.85 20.37 4.98
N LYS A 22 -8.93 19.41 4.81
CA LYS A 22 -7.58 19.44 5.38
C LYS A 22 -6.52 19.45 4.30
N ALA A 23 -5.60 20.42 4.38
CA ALA A 23 -4.41 20.46 3.53
C ALA A 23 -3.61 19.15 3.68
N THR A 24 -3.61 18.31 2.64
CA THR A 24 -2.98 17.00 2.63
C THR A 24 -2.34 16.79 1.28
N CYS A 25 -1.04 16.50 1.22
CA CYS A 25 -0.37 16.31 -0.07
C CYS A 25 -0.83 15.01 -0.76
N VAL A 26 -0.77 14.99 -2.09
CA VAL A 26 -1.16 13.84 -2.92
C VAL A 26 -0.47 12.55 -2.49
N ALA A 27 0.82 12.60 -2.11
CA ALA A 27 1.54 11.43 -1.62
C ALA A 27 0.94 10.88 -0.31
N CYS A 28 0.61 11.76 0.65
CA CYS A 28 -0.02 11.34 1.90
C CYS A 28 -1.46 10.88 1.71
N ASP A 29 -2.18 11.44 0.74
CA ASP A 29 -3.54 11.03 0.37
C ASP A 29 -3.55 9.62 -0.23
N ASN A 30 -2.71 9.37 -1.24
CA ASN A 30 -2.55 8.05 -1.85
C ASN A 30 -2.20 6.97 -0.83
N GLU A 31 -1.31 7.28 0.12
CA GLU A 31 -0.95 6.34 1.18
C GLU A 31 -2.10 6.09 2.17
N MET A 32 -2.94 7.09 2.46
CA MET A 32 -4.14 6.88 3.28
C MET A 32 -5.18 6.01 2.56
N GLN A 33 -5.38 6.24 1.26
CA GLN A 33 -6.32 5.44 0.47
C GLN A 33 -5.93 3.95 0.47
N LEU A 34 -4.64 3.68 0.31
CA LEU A 34 -4.09 2.32 0.38
C LEU A 34 -4.35 1.62 1.72
N LEU A 35 -4.25 2.35 2.83
CA LEU A 35 -4.54 1.81 4.17
C LEU A 35 -6.03 1.55 4.38
N VAL A 36 -6.90 2.35 3.75
CA VAL A 36 -8.35 2.14 3.79
C VAL A 36 -8.74 0.91 2.96
N GLU A 37 -8.17 0.76 1.76
CA GLU A 37 -8.33 -0.43 0.91
C GLU A 37 -7.90 -1.70 1.67
N ALA A 38 -6.71 -1.69 2.28
CA ALA A 38 -6.20 -2.83 3.06
C ALA A 38 -7.07 -3.23 4.25
N LYS A 39 -7.83 -2.29 4.83
CA LYS A 39 -8.74 -2.56 5.95
C LYS A 39 -10.15 -2.91 5.51
N GLY A 40 -10.52 -2.60 4.27
CA GLY A 40 -11.86 -2.81 3.73
C GLY A 40 -12.09 -4.22 3.18
N GLU A 41 -11.04 -4.93 2.84
CA GLU A 41 -11.11 -6.28 2.27
C GLU A 41 -11.15 -7.37 3.35
N GLU A 42 -11.96 -8.41 3.11
CA GLU A 42 -12.08 -9.56 4.01
C GLU A 42 -10.78 -10.37 4.04
N LEU A 43 -10.41 -10.86 5.22
CA LEU A 43 -9.20 -11.68 5.38
C LEU A 43 -9.40 -13.07 4.77
N HIS A 44 -8.51 -13.44 3.87
CA HIS A 44 -8.52 -14.75 3.23
C HIS A 44 -7.74 -15.81 4.03
N LEU A 45 -8.14 -17.08 3.87
CA LEU A 45 -7.38 -18.22 4.39
C LEU A 45 -6.33 -18.63 3.38
N CYS A 46 -5.14 -18.97 3.86
CA CYS A 46 -4.08 -19.46 3.00
C CYS A 46 -4.48 -20.79 2.36
N PRO A 47 -4.40 -20.94 1.02
CA PRO A 47 -4.75 -22.19 0.35
C PRO A 47 -3.75 -23.33 0.58
N VAL A 48 -2.56 -23.02 1.14
CA VAL A 48 -1.50 -24.01 1.41
C VAL A 48 -1.65 -24.64 2.79
N ASP A 49 -1.88 -23.81 3.82
CA ASP A 49 -1.85 -24.24 5.23
C ASP A 49 -3.11 -23.85 6.03
N GLY A 50 -4.04 -23.10 5.43
CA GLY A 50 -5.30 -22.70 6.06
C GLY A 50 -5.20 -21.58 7.09
N ALA A 51 -4.02 -21.01 7.35
CA ALA A 51 -3.90 -19.88 8.28
C ALA A 51 -4.54 -18.61 7.72
N THR A 52 -5.08 -17.77 8.62
CA THR A 52 -5.59 -16.44 8.25
C THR A 52 -4.43 -15.56 7.80
N MET A 53 -4.53 -15.05 6.57
CA MET A 53 -3.51 -14.16 6.01
C MET A 53 -3.67 -12.75 6.57
N SER A 54 -2.58 -11.99 6.56
CA SER A 54 -2.55 -10.59 7.00
C SER A 54 -2.22 -9.68 5.83
N LYS A 55 -2.98 -8.59 5.69
CA LYS A 55 -2.74 -7.57 4.67
C LYS A 55 -1.52 -6.72 5.02
N GLU A 56 -0.58 -6.61 4.09
CA GLU A 56 0.62 -5.79 4.16
C GLU A 56 0.70 -4.87 2.94
N ILE A 57 1.23 -3.67 3.09
CA ILE A 57 1.46 -2.77 1.95
C ILE A 57 2.89 -3.00 1.43
N ALA A 58 3.00 -3.50 0.21
CA ALA A 58 4.26 -3.67 -0.50
C ALA A 58 4.25 -2.80 -1.77
N HIS A 59 5.19 -1.85 -1.86
CA HIS A 59 5.36 -0.98 -3.03
C HIS A 59 4.05 -0.37 -3.58
N MET A 60 3.23 0.21 -2.70
CA MET A 60 1.95 0.84 -3.06
C MET A 60 0.88 -0.12 -3.59
N ILE A 61 1.00 -1.41 -3.24
CA ILE A 61 -0.02 -2.44 -3.45
C ILE A 61 -0.27 -3.09 -2.09
N VAL A 62 -1.52 -3.40 -1.82
CA VAL A 62 -1.89 -4.27 -0.69
C VAL A 62 -1.60 -5.71 -1.13
N VAL A 63 -1.12 -6.55 -0.22
CA VAL A 63 -0.87 -7.97 -0.48
C VAL A 63 -1.26 -8.79 0.75
N ASP A 64 -1.76 -10.00 0.54
CA ASP A 64 -2.04 -10.95 1.60
C ASP A 64 -0.81 -11.82 1.88
N ARG A 65 -0.21 -11.68 3.06
CA ARG A 65 0.89 -12.55 3.50
C ARG A 65 0.41 -13.59 4.50
N CYS A 66 0.71 -14.86 4.21
CA CYS A 66 0.53 -15.93 5.19
C CYS A 66 1.68 -15.92 6.21
N PRO A 67 1.41 -15.82 7.53
CA PRO A 67 2.47 -15.88 8.55
C PRO A 67 3.08 -17.28 8.72
N SER A 68 2.42 -18.33 8.24
CA SER A 68 2.83 -19.72 8.39
C SER A 68 3.74 -20.18 7.25
N CYS A 69 3.23 -20.19 6.01
CA CYS A 69 4.03 -20.58 4.84
C CYS A 69 4.84 -19.45 4.20
N GLN A 70 4.67 -18.20 4.68
CA GLN A 70 5.32 -16.99 4.13
C GLN A 70 4.95 -16.68 2.67
N GLY A 71 3.93 -17.36 2.12
CA GLY A 71 3.40 -17.08 0.80
C GLY A 71 2.75 -15.70 0.72
N VAL A 72 2.87 -15.08 -0.46
CA VAL A 72 2.26 -13.79 -0.79
C VAL A 72 1.19 -14.02 -1.84
N TRP A 73 -0.01 -13.49 -1.59
CA TRP A 73 -1.20 -13.64 -2.42
C TRP A 73 -1.73 -12.26 -2.80
N LEU A 74 -2.28 -12.17 -4.01
CA LEU A 74 -2.84 -10.94 -4.59
C LEU A 74 -4.32 -11.16 -4.88
N ASP A 75 -5.14 -10.20 -4.51
CA ASP A 75 -6.55 -10.12 -4.85
C ASP A 75 -6.75 -9.56 -6.26
N GLY A 76 -7.91 -9.86 -6.87
CA GLY A 76 -8.17 -9.56 -8.29
C GLY A 76 -8.06 -8.08 -8.67
N GLY A 77 -8.39 -7.17 -7.76
CA GLY A 77 -8.26 -5.72 -7.97
C GLY A 77 -6.83 -5.18 -7.83
N GLU A 78 -5.99 -5.86 -7.05
CA GLU A 78 -4.59 -5.48 -6.81
C GLU A 78 -3.70 -5.83 -8.01
N LEU A 79 -4.03 -6.93 -8.71
CA LEU A 79 -3.33 -7.37 -9.91
C LEU A 79 -3.42 -6.34 -11.05
N GLU A 80 -4.51 -5.59 -11.13
CA GLU A 80 -4.69 -4.54 -12.15
C GLU A 80 -3.74 -3.37 -11.90
N ARG A 81 -3.48 -3.03 -10.63
CA ARG A 81 -2.49 -2.02 -10.22
C ARG A 81 -1.05 -2.47 -10.48
N LEU A 82 -0.77 -3.77 -10.38
CA LEU A 82 0.53 -4.35 -10.74
C LEU A 82 0.85 -4.17 -12.24
N LYS A 83 -0.18 -4.23 -13.10
CA LYS A 83 -0.01 -4.08 -14.56
C LYS A 83 0.33 -2.66 -14.99
N ASP A 84 -0.04 -1.65 -14.21
CA ASP A 84 0.00 -0.24 -14.62
C ASP A 84 1.27 0.52 -14.17
N GLY A 85 2.18 -0.10 -13.39
CA GLY A 85 3.45 0.57 -13.08
C GLY A 85 4.24 0.14 -11.85
N VAL A 86 3.89 -0.97 -11.20
CA VAL A 86 4.76 -1.57 -10.17
C VAL A 86 5.59 -2.65 -10.84
N GLU A 87 6.90 -2.44 -10.91
CA GLU A 87 7.84 -3.44 -11.41
C GLU A 87 7.59 -4.75 -10.66
N ALA A 88 7.11 -5.79 -11.35
CA ALA A 88 6.80 -7.10 -10.75
C ALA A 88 7.97 -7.68 -9.92
N SER A 89 9.19 -7.19 -10.16
CA SER A 89 10.39 -7.43 -9.36
C SER A 89 10.21 -7.11 -7.87
N ALA A 90 9.46 -6.06 -7.52
CA ALA A 90 9.16 -5.67 -6.15
C ALA A 90 8.33 -6.73 -5.41
N VAL A 91 7.25 -7.21 -6.03
CA VAL A 91 6.41 -8.27 -5.44
C VAL A 91 7.19 -9.59 -5.33
N MET A 92 7.99 -9.91 -6.35
CA MET A 92 8.83 -11.13 -6.36
C MET A 92 9.94 -11.10 -5.29
N ALA A 93 10.52 -9.93 -4.98
CA ALA A 93 11.50 -9.78 -3.91
C ALA A 93 10.89 -10.06 -2.51
N MET A 94 9.65 -9.64 -2.28
CA MET A 94 8.94 -9.86 -1.01
C MET A 94 8.55 -11.34 -0.81
N ALA A 95 8.11 -12.02 -1.88
CA ALA A 95 7.73 -13.44 -1.85
C ALA A 95 8.93 -14.37 -1.62
N SER A 96 10.15 -13.89 -1.85
CA SER A 96 11.40 -14.64 -1.66
C SER A 96 12.14 -14.28 -0.36
N GLY A 97 11.54 -13.44 0.50
CA GLY A 97 12.17 -12.99 1.75
C GLY A 97 13.38 -12.08 1.53
N PHE A 98 13.56 -11.53 0.32
CA PHE A 98 14.65 -10.63 -0.01
C PHE A 98 14.18 -9.19 0.19
N THR A 99 14.48 -8.62 1.36
CA THR A 99 14.36 -7.18 1.55
C THR A 99 15.31 -6.49 0.58
N VAL A 100 14.79 -5.90 -0.50
CA VAL A 100 15.61 -5.05 -1.38
C VAL A 100 16.13 -3.88 -0.55
N PRO A 101 17.46 -3.74 -0.35
CA PRO A 101 17.99 -2.53 0.22
C PRO A 101 17.76 -1.42 -0.81
N PHE A 102 16.95 -0.42 -0.45
CA PHE A 102 16.90 0.82 -1.20
C PHE A 102 18.33 1.38 -1.31
N GLY A 103 18.79 1.60 -2.54
CA GLY A 103 20.01 2.34 -2.88
C GLY A 103 19.63 3.52 -3.76
#